data_AF-A0A2E2Y634-F1
#
_entry.id   AF-A0A2E2Y634-F1
#
_cell.length_a   1.000
_cell.length_b   1.000
_cell.length_c   1.000
_cell.angle_alpha   90.00
_cell.angle_beta   90.00
_cell.angle_gamma   90.00
#
_symmetry.space_group_name_H-M   'P 1'
#
loop_
_entity.id
_entity.type
_entity.pdbx_description
1 polymer ?
#
loop_
_entity_poly.entity_id
_entity_poly.type
_entity_poly.pdbx_seq_one_letter_code
_entity_poly.pdbx_strand_id
1 'polypeptide(L)'
;MRVRTLTIPILIFVLSISGVSAQVDYLKLRDRYQLSCRIVDSVELSEAKVFYDSIAQFDIRPGLLEYYSDHAFLHYLMYLKWSNRDDLKIAANSYKFCWVKHQDMDALWSLGMVYGALGDCKQSIWFTERYLEERPDAEIDYKQVYLRYKACLD
;
A
#
# COMPACT_ATOMS: atom_id res chain seq x y z
N MET A 1 56.29 -10.70 43.10
CA MET A 1 55.42 -9.62 42.58
C MET A 1 54.12 -10.25 42.08
N ARG A 2 52.98 -9.91 42.69
CA ARG A 2 51.66 -10.52 42.39
C ARG A 2 50.80 -9.46 41.71
N VAL A 3 50.56 -9.61 40.41
CA VAL A 3 49.74 -8.69 39.61
C VAL A 3 48.28 -8.93 39.99
N ARG A 4 47.63 -7.93 40.60
CA ARG A 4 46.18 -7.93 40.84
C ARG A 4 45.48 -7.47 39.57
N THR A 5 44.76 -8.37 38.91
CA THR A 5 43.85 -8.06 37.81
C THR A 5 42.63 -7.33 38.38
N LEU A 6 42.50 -6.04 38.02
CA LEU A 6 41.34 -5.21 38.35
C LEU A 6 40.23 -5.52 37.34
N THR A 7 39.22 -6.28 37.73
CA THR A 7 38.01 -6.48 36.91
C THR A 7 37.09 -5.27 37.11
N ILE A 8 37.02 -4.41 36.11
CA ILE A 8 36.09 -3.28 36.05
C ILE A 8 34.74 -3.83 35.56
N PRO A 9 33.65 -3.78 36.35
CA PRO A 9 32.33 -4.15 35.86
C PRO A 9 31.82 -3.04 34.93
N ILE A 10 31.73 -3.33 33.64
CA ILE A 10 31.05 -2.49 32.65
C ILE A 10 29.54 -2.58 32.94
N LEU A 11 29.01 -1.55 33.58
CA LEU A 11 27.57 -1.37 33.77
C LEU A 11 26.96 -0.98 32.41
N ILE A 12 26.41 -1.96 31.69
CA ILE A 12 25.62 -1.71 30.48
C ILE A 12 24.28 -1.12 30.93
N PHE A 13 24.17 0.20 30.85
CA PHE A 13 22.93 0.93 31.07
C PHE A 13 22.02 0.68 29.86
N VAL A 14 21.17 -0.34 29.94
CA VAL A 14 20.10 -0.56 28.96
C VAL A 14 19.09 0.58 29.19
N LEU A 15 19.22 1.65 28.40
CA LEU A 15 18.15 2.63 28.25
C LEU A 15 16.98 1.90 27.60
N SER A 16 16.06 1.40 28.42
CA SER A 16 14.71 1.07 28.00
C SER A 16 14.03 2.38 27.60
N ILE A 17 14.29 2.81 26.36
CA ILE A 17 13.48 3.81 25.69
C ILE A 17 12.11 3.15 25.51
N SER A 18 11.21 3.36 26.47
CA SER A 18 9.79 3.13 26.29
C SER A 18 9.40 3.95 25.07
N GLY A 19 9.20 3.27 23.94
CA GLY A 19 9.00 3.88 22.63
C GLY A 19 7.78 4.79 22.65
N VAL A 20 8.01 6.10 22.77
CA VAL A 20 7.09 7.09 22.23
C VAL A 20 7.32 7.02 20.72
N SER A 21 6.68 6.05 20.05
CA SER A 21 6.62 6.07 18.60
C SER A 21 5.89 7.35 18.21
N ALA A 22 6.56 8.24 17.48
CA ALA A 22 5.89 9.41 16.95
C ALA A 22 4.69 8.95 16.10
N GLN A 23 3.56 9.61 16.30
CA GLN A 23 2.29 9.31 15.62
C GLN A 23 2.08 10.32 14.48
N VAL A 24 1.56 9.83 13.36
CA VAL A 24 1.19 10.65 12.20
C VAL A 24 -0.32 10.60 12.01
N ASP A 25 -0.95 11.78 12.02
CA ASP A 25 -2.34 11.97 11.60
C ASP A 25 -2.36 12.13 10.07
N TYR A 26 -2.57 11.03 9.36
CA TYR A 26 -2.50 11.02 7.90
C TYR A 26 -3.62 11.84 7.26
N LEU A 27 -4.80 11.91 7.89
CA LEU A 27 -5.92 12.69 7.37
C LEU A 27 -5.58 14.18 7.24
N LYS A 28 -4.74 14.72 8.12
CA LYS A 28 -4.26 16.11 8.02
C LYS A 28 -3.17 16.33 6.96
N LEU A 29 -2.53 15.25 6.49
CA LEU A 29 -1.46 15.31 5.50
C LEU A 29 -1.92 14.91 4.10
N ARG A 30 -3.03 14.17 4.00
CA ARG A 30 -3.53 13.58 2.75
C ARG A 30 -3.66 14.58 1.61
N ASP A 31 -4.14 15.79 1.91
CA ASP A 31 -4.36 16.83 0.90
C ASP A 31 -3.08 17.38 0.27
N ARG A 32 -1.90 17.09 0.86
CA ARG A 32 -0.61 17.54 0.31
C ARG A 32 -0.22 16.77 -0.95
N TYR A 33 -0.66 15.52 -1.08
CA TYR A 33 -0.28 14.63 -2.18
C TYR A 33 -1.49 13.79 -2.61
N GLN A 34 -2.47 14.44 -3.24
CA GLN A 34 -3.61 13.75 -3.84
C GLN A 34 -3.26 13.28 -5.24
N LEU A 35 -2.98 11.98 -5.36
CA LEU A 35 -2.87 11.32 -6.66
C LEU A 35 -4.27 11.19 -7.28
N SER A 36 -4.33 11.30 -8.60
CA SER A 36 -5.57 11.04 -9.35
C SER A 36 -5.26 10.22 -10.59
N CYS A 37 -6.30 9.78 -11.29
CA CYS A 37 -6.19 9.03 -12.54
C CYS A 37 -5.69 9.86 -13.74
N ARG A 38 -5.24 11.11 -13.52
CA ARG A 38 -4.60 11.92 -14.57
C ARG A 38 -3.23 11.35 -14.92
N ILE A 39 -2.70 11.73 -16.08
CA ILE A 39 -1.29 11.44 -16.38
C ILE A 39 -0.44 12.18 -15.35
N VAL A 40 0.19 11.43 -14.46
CA VAL A 40 1.12 11.93 -13.44
C VAL A 40 2.54 11.90 -14.02
N ASP A 41 3.28 13.00 -13.90
CA ASP A 41 4.67 13.01 -14.36
C ASP A 41 5.60 12.25 -13.39
N SER A 42 6.84 11.99 -13.83
CA SER A 42 7.80 11.23 -13.02
C SER A 42 8.25 11.95 -11.76
N VAL A 43 8.22 13.29 -11.76
CA VAL A 43 8.66 14.10 -10.61
C VAL A 43 7.61 13.99 -9.52
N GLU A 44 6.33 14.18 -9.84
CA GLU A 44 5.22 14.06 -8.90
C GLU A 44 5.14 12.66 -8.28
N LEU A 45 5.33 11.59 -9.07
CA LEU A 45 5.38 10.22 -8.52
C LEU A 45 6.56 10.00 -7.59
N SER A 46 7.72 10.58 -7.91
CA SER A 46 8.93 10.44 -7.09
C SER A 46 8.79 11.20 -5.77
N GLU A 47 8.24 12.41 -5.79
CA GLU A 47 7.94 13.22 -4.60
C GLU A 47 6.90 12.55 -3.70
N ALA A 48 5.82 12.05 -4.30
CA ALA A 48 4.81 11.28 -3.57
C ALA A 48 5.46 10.07 -2.89
N LYS A 49 6.28 9.29 -3.62
CA LYS A 49 6.97 8.13 -3.03
C LYS A 49 7.83 8.50 -1.84
N VAL A 50 8.65 9.55 -1.95
CA VAL A 50 9.47 10.03 -0.83
C VAL A 50 8.60 10.41 0.36
N PHE A 51 7.47 11.08 0.13
CA PHE A 51 6.52 11.43 1.18
C PHE A 51 5.96 10.18 1.89
N TYR A 52 5.39 9.22 1.14
CA TYR A 52 4.81 8.00 1.74
C TYR A 52 5.86 7.17 2.47
N ASP A 53 7.04 6.95 1.88
CA ASP A 53 8.14 6.23 2.53
C ASP A 53 8.57 6.91 3.84
N SER A 54 8.59 8.24 3.87
CA SER A 54 9.03 9.01 5.04
C SER A 54 8.07 8.88 6.23
N ILE A 55 6.78 8.66 5.98
CA ILE A 55 5.77 8.55 7.03
C ILE A 55 5.48 7.10 7.45
N ALA A 56 5.84 6.12 6.61
CA ALA A 56 5.60 4.69 6.84
C ALA A 56 6.24 4.15 8.13
N GLN A 57 7.27 4.81 8.63
CA GLN A 57 8.00 4.44 9.86
C GLN A 57 7.29 4.85 11.17
N PHE A 58 6.23 5.67 11.08
CA PHE A 58 5.48 6.16 12.23
C PHE A 58 4.21 5.34 12.49
N ASP A 59 3.64 5.47 13.69
CA ASP A 59 2.28 4.95 13.92
C ASP A 59 1.27 5.88 13.23
N ILE A 60 0.68 5.43 12.12
CA ILE A 60 -0.25 6.25 11.33
C ILE A 60 -1.66 6.08 11.87
N ARG A 61 -2.12 7.03 12.70
CA ARG A 61 -3.49 7.12 13.20
C ARG A 61 -3.84 8.57 13.56
N PRO A 62 -5.04 9.07 13.20
CA PRO A 62 -6.04 8.44 12.31
C PRO A 62 -5.61 8.45 10.83
N GLY A 63 -6.34 7.73 9.99
CA GLY A 63 -6.11 7.72 8.53
C GLY A 63 -5.35 6.52 7.96
N LEU A 64 -5.25 5.42 8.72
CA LEU A 64 -4.48 4.24 8.30
C LEU A 64 -5.03 3.59 7.03
N LEU A 65 -6.36 3.54 6.89
CA LEU A 65 -7.02 2.98 5.71
C LEU A 65 -6.72 3.81 4.46
N GLU A 66 -6.88 5.13 4.57
CA GLU A 66 -6.60 6.09 3.50
C GLU A 66 -5.13 6.05 3.11
N TYR A 67 -4.22 5.94 4.08
CA TYR A 67 -2.79 5.76 3.80
C TYR A 67 -2.54 4.52 2.95
N TYR A 68 -3.07 3.37 3.32
CA TYR A 68 -2.85 2.14 2.55
C TYR A 68 -3.51 2.18 1.17
N SER A 69 -4.68 2.81 1.05
CA SER A 69 -5.34 2.96 -0.25
C SER A 69 -4.54 3.87 -1.18
N ASP A 70 -4.11 5.04 -0.70
CA ASP A 70 -3.34 6.00 -1.50
C ASP A 70 -1.92 5.45 -1.81
N HIS A 71 -1.29 4.76 -0.84
CA HIS A 71 -0.01 4.06 -1.04
C HIS A 71 -0.12 2.94 -2.09
N ALA A 72 -1.21 2.17 -2.07
CA ALA A 72 -1.45 1.16 -3.09
C ALA A 72 -1.59 1.78 -4.48
N PHE A 73 -2.35 2.88 -4.57
CA PHE A 73 -2.57 3.59 -5.82
C PHE A 73 -1.29 4.20 -6.36
N LEU A 74 -0.46 4.81 -5.51
CA LEU A 74 0.88 5.28 -5.87
C LEU A 74 1.67 4.17 -6.57
N HIS A 75 1.83 3.02 -5.92
CA HIS A 75 2.62 1.93 -6.49
C HIS A 75 2.00 1.37 -7.78
N TYR A 76 0.67 1.36 -7.91
CA TYR A 76 0.05 1.04 -9.19
C TYR A 76 0.43 2.04 -10.30
N LEU A 77 0.39 3.35 -10.03
CA LEU A 77 0.83 4.39 -10.98
C LEU A 77 2.33 4.29 -11.30
N MET A 78 3.16 3.97 -10.32
CA MET A 78 4.59 3.70 -10.53
C MET A 78 4.82 2.52 -11.48
N TYR A 79 4.04 1.44 -11.32
CA TYR A 79 4.06 0.32 -12.27
C TYR A 79 3.67 0.78 -13.68
N LEU A 80 2.60 1.58 -13.83
CA LEU A 80 2.21 2.09 -15.15
C LEU A 80 3.31 2.96 -15.79
N LYS A 81 4.07 3.70 -14.97
CA LYS A 81 5.15 4.57 -15.43
C LYS A 81 6.43 3.83 -15.81
N TRP A 82 6.85 2.85 -15.01
CA TRP A 82 8.16 2.21 -15.12
C TRP A 82 8.13 0.71 -15.35
N SER A 83 6.95 0.09 -15.40
CA SER A 83 6.74 -1.36 -15.61
C SER A 83 7.44 -2.27 -14.60
N ASN A 84 7.77 -1.74 -13.41
CA ASN A 84 8.37 -2.52 -12.33
C ASN A 84 7.30 -3.37 -11.62
N ARG A 85 7.38 -4.70 -11.77
CA ARG A 85 6.39 -5.62 -11.20
C ARG A 85 6.43 -5.72 -9.68
N ASP A 86 7.50 -5.26 -9.03
CA ASP A 86 7.53 -5.22 -7.56
C ASP A 86 6.56 -4.17 -7.01
N ASP A 87 6.31 -3.08 -7.74
CA ASP A 87 5.31 -2.09 -7.36
C ASP A 87 3.89 -2.69 -7.36
N LEU A 88 3.57 -3.59 -8.29
CA LEU A 88 2.29 -4.32 -8.27
C LEU A 88 2.14 -5.20 -7.02
N LYS A 89 3.23 -5.80 -6.52
CA LYS A 89 3.18 -6.62 -5.29
C LYS A 89 2.90 -5.72 -4.08
N ILE A 90 3.50 -4.53 -4.02
CA ILE A 90 3.26 -3.56 -2.95
C ILE A 90 1.82 -3.07 -2.99
N ALA A 91 1.31 -2.72 -4.19
CA ALA A 91 -0.08 -2.33 -4.38
C ALA A 91 -1.05 -3.44 -3.95
N ALA A 92 -0.79 -4.69 -4.36
CA ALA A 92 -1.62 -5.83 -3.97
C ALA A 92 -1.66 -6.03 -2.44
N ASN A 93 -0.51 -5.93 -1.77
CA ASN A 93 -0.44 -6.09 -0.31
C ASN A 93 -1.17 -4.96 0.43
N SER A 94 -1.05 -3.74 -0.07
CA SER A 94 -1.71 -2.56 0.52
C SER A 94 -3.23 -2.62 0.33
N TYR A 95 -3.74 -2.91 -0.87
CA TYR A 95 -5.18 -3.09 -1.07
C TYR A 95 -5.73 -4.32 -0.32
N LYS A 96 -4.96 -5.41 -0.19
CA LYS A 96 -5.36 -6.55 0.66
C LYS A 96 -5.55 -6.12 2.10
N PHE A 97 -4.69 -5.25 2.63
CA PHE A 97 -4.90 -4.70 3.97
C PHE A 97 -6.24 -3.97 4.06
N CYS A 98 -6.52 -3.06 3.11
CA CYS A 98 -7.78 -2.32 3.06
C CYS A 98 -9.00 -3.26 3.05
N TRP A 99 -8.99 -4.29 2.19
CA TRP A 99 -10.07 -5.27 2.12
C TRP A 99 -10.16 -6.13 3.39
N VAL A 100 -9.09 -6.82 3.78
CA VAL A 100 -9.13 -7.82 4.85
C VAL A 100 -9.38 -7.20 6.22
N LYS A 101 -8.88 -5.97 6.46
CA LYS A 101 -9.00 -5.31 7.77
C LYS A 101 -10.18 -4.36 7.88
N HIS A 102 -10.59 -3.75 6.77
CA HIS A 102 -11.60 -2.70 6.80
C HIS A 102 -12.80 -2.97 5.88
N GLN A 103 -12.80 -4.08 5.14
CA GLN A 103 -13.84 -4.40 4.15
C GLN A 103 -14.05 -3.25 3.15
N ASP A 104 -12.96 -2.58 2.78
CA ASP A 104 -13.00 -1.50 1.80
C ASP A 104 -13.37 -2.04 0.42
N MET A 105 -14.55 -1.66 -0.06
CA MET A 105 -15.09 -2.19 -1.32
C MET A 105 -14.32 -1.68 -2.54
N ASP A 106 -13.75 -0.48 -2.48
CA ASP A 106 -12.95 0.07 -3.58
C ASP A 106 -11.63 -0.71 -3.76
N ALA A 107 -11.15 -1.34 -2.68
CA ALA A 107 -10.00 -2.24 -2.73
C ALA A 107 -10.28 -3.51 -3.55
N LEU A 108 -11.52 -4.02 -3.61
CA LEU A 108 -11.85 -5.20 -4.42
C LEU A 108 -11.65 -4.92 -5.91
N TRP A 109 -12.18 -3.80 -6.42
CA TRP A 109 -12.01 -3.42 -7.82
C TRP A 109 -10.52 -3.27 -8.18
N SER A 110 -9.77 -2.63 -7.28
CA SER A 110 -8.34 -2.37 -7.43
C SER A 110 -7.50 -3.64 -7.36
N LEU A 111 -7.83 -4.59 -6.47
CA LEU A 111 -7.19 -5.91 -6.42
C LEU A 111 -7.42 -6.68 -7.71
N GLY A 112 -8.63 -6.63 -8.28
CA GLY A 112 -8.90 -7.21 -9.60
C GLY A 112 -7.95 -6.66 -10.68
N MET A 113 -7.77 -5.34 -10.75
CA MET A 113 -6.82 -4.72 -11.69
C MET A 113 -5.37 -5.14 -11.45
N VAL A 114 -4.93 -5.05 -10.19
CA VAL A 114 -3.54 -5.33 -9.81
C VAL A 114 -3.19 -6.79 -10.07
N TYR A 115 -4.07 -7.73 -9.73
CA TYR A 115 -3.83 -9.14 -10.02
C TYR A 115 -3.87 -9.47 -11.51
N GLY A 116 -4.75 -8.81 -12.28
CA GLY A 116 -4.73 -8.90 -13.74
C GLY A 116 -3.38 -8.45 -14.31
N ALA A 117 -2.84 -7.31 -13.84
CA ALA A 117 -1.52 -6.83 -14.23
C ALA A 117 -0.37 -7.74 -13.76
N LEU A 118 -0.56 -8.46 -12.63
CA LEU A 118 0.35 -9.51 -12.18
C LEU A 118 0.22 -10.81 -12.99
N GLY A 119 -0.76 -10.94 -13.88
CA GLY A 119 -1.04 -12.18 -14.62
C GLY A 119 -1.67 -13.29 -13.75
N ASP A 120 -2.13 -12.98 -12.53
CA ASP A 120 -2.86 -13.92 -11.69
C ASP A 120 -4.35 -13.83 -12.02
N CYS A 121 -4.74 -14.53 -13.08
CA CYS A 121 -6.10 -14.51 -13.59
C CYS A 121 -7.13 -15.03 -12.61
N LYS A 122 -6.77 -16.04 -11.81
CA LYS A 122 -7.67 -16.59 -10.79
C LYS A 122 -8.04 -15.53 -9.76
N GLN A 123 -7.04 -14.81 -9.24
CA GLN A 123 -7.29 -13.74 -8.28
C GLN A 123 -7.98 -12.54 -8.94
N SER A 124 -7.54 -12.14 -10.14
CA SER A 124 -8.14 -11.04 -10.90
C SER A 124 -9.67 -11.19 -11.07
N ILE A 125 -10.09 -12.36 -11.53
CA ILE A 125 -11.51 -12.69 -11.73
C ILE A 125 -12.23 -12.74 -10.39
N TRP A 126 -11.68 -13.44 -9.39
CA TRP A 126 -12.31 -13.58 -8.08
C TRP A 126 -12.62 -12.22 -7.42
N PHE A 127 -11.66 -11.30 -7.44
CA PHE A 127 -11.86 -9.95 -6.88
C PHE A 127 -12.84 -9.11 -7.70
N THR A 128 -12.86 -9.29 -9.02
CA THR A 128 -13.81 -8.60 -9.91
C THR A 128 -15.23 -9.08 -9.64
N GLU A 129 -15.46 -10.40 -9.56
CA GLU A 129 -16.77 -10.99 -9.23
C GLU A 129 -17.25 -10.55 -7.86
N ARG A 130 -16.36 -10.64 -6.86
CA ARG A 130 -16.68 -10.21 -5.50
C ARG A 130 -17.10 -8.73 -5.44
N TYR A 131 -16.44 -7.84 -6.20
CA TYR A 131 -16.86 -6.44 -6.26
C TYR A 131 -18.29 -6.27 -6.81
N LEU A 132 -18.65 -7.02 -7.85
CA LEU A 132 -19.99 -6.98 -8.45
C LEU A 132 -21.06 -7.53 -7.49
N GLU A 133 -20.74 -8.58 -6.73
CA GLU A 133 -21.63 -9.16 -5.72
C GLU A 133 -21.89 -8.21 -4.55
N GLU A 134 -20.84 -7.55 -4.03
CA GLU A 134 -20.94 -6.66 -2.87
C GLU A 134 -21.52 -5.27 -3.23
N ARG A 135 -21.51 -4.90 -4.52
CA ARG A 135 -22.05 -3.62 -5.02
C ARG A 135 -22.98 -3.80 -6.23
N PRO A 136 -24.14 -4.45 -6.05
CA PRO A 136 -25.07 -4.70 -7.15
C PRO A 136 -25.64 -3.40 -7.77
N ASP A 137 -25.65 -2.31 -7.00
CA ASP A 137 -26.17 -1.00 -7.44
C ASP A 137 -25.05 -0.02 -7.89
N ALA A 138 -23.78 -0.45 -7.91
CA ALA A 138 -22.72 0.41 -8.40
C ALA A 138 -22.86 0.64 -9.92
N GLU A 139 -22.45 1.82 -10.38
CA GLU A 139 -22.29 2.08 -11.81
C GLU A 139 -21.07 1.30 -12.31
N ILE A 140 -21.33 0.15 -12.96
CA ILE A 140 -20.29 -0.75 -13.46
C ILE A 140 -20.03 -0.48 -14.94
N ASP A 141 -18.78 -0.18 -15.28
CA ASP A 141 -18.30 -0.26 -16.65
C ASP A 141 -18.07 -1.73 -17.04
N TYR A 142 -19.12 -2.36 -17.59
CA TYR A 142 -19.06 -3.75 -18.03
C TYR A 142 -18.07 -3.99 -19.19
N LYS A 143 -17.64 -2.94 -19.91
CA LYS A 143 -16.55 -3.08 -20.89
C LYS A 143 -15.23 -3.36 -20.18
N GLN A 144 -14.95 -2.69 -19.05
CA GLN A 144 -13.77 -2.99 -18.24
C GLN A 144 -13.83 -4.40 -17.65
N VAL A 145 -15.01 -4.82 -17.16
CA VAL A 145 -15.22 -6.20 -16.69
C VAL A 145 -14.89 -7.17 -17.82
N TYR A 146 -15.52 -7.03 -18.99
CA TYR A 146 -15.24 -7.87 -20.15
C TYR A 146 -13.74 -7.93 -20.50
N LEU A 147 -13.03 -6.80 -20.49
CA LEU A 147 -11.59 -6.77 -20.80
C LEU A 147 -10.75 -7.54 -19.77
N ARG A 148 -11.12 -7.52 -18.49
CA ARG A 148 -10.44 -8.32 -17.46
C ARG A 148 -10.59 -9.82 -17.70
N TYR A 149 -11.81 -10.27 -18.01
CA TYR A 149 -12.05 -11.68 -18.34
C TYR A 149 -11.32 -12.06 -19.62
N LYS A 150 -11.44 -11.23 -20.67
CA LYS A 150 -10.79 -11.47 -21.96
C LYS A 150 -9.27 -11.59 -21.84
N ALA A 151 -8.64 -10.76 -21.00
CA ALA A 151 -7.19 -10.84 -20.75
C ALA A 151 -6.75 -12.17 -20.10
N CYS A 152 -7.71 -12.95 -19.58
CA CYS A 152 -7.51 -14.23 -18.93
C CYS A 152 -8.05 -15.43 -19.72
N LEU A 153 -8.51 -15.20 -20.95
CA LEU A 153 -8.84 -16.24 -21.91
C LEU A 153 -7.60 -16.47 -22.78
N ASP A 154 -6.84 -17.51 -22.46
CA ASP A 154 -5.86 -18.10 -23.39
C ASP A 154 -6.59 -18.81 -24.54
#